data_AF-A0A953ZEU3-F1
#
_entry.id   AF-A0A953ZEU3-F1
#
_cell.length_a   1.000
_cell.length_b   1.000
_cell.length_c   1.000
_cell.angle_alpha   90.00
_cell.angle_beta   90.00
_cell.angle_gamma   90.00
#
_symmetry.space_group_name_H-M   'P 1'
#
loop_
_entity.id
_entity.type
_entity.pdbx_description
1 polymer ?
#
loop_
_entity_poly.entity_id
_entity_poly.type
_entity_poly.pdbx_seq_one_letter_code
_entity_poly.pdbx_strand_id
1 'polypeptide(L)'
;MRLFLCMLLFVAAAPLVAMDASNVLIVANEKAEGSVEIAEYYAKMRGIPSDQLLKISASDKEEITRDEYNKDILEPIKKYVLEHDNILAIVPTRGVPLKVKETDRSDDADIKGGFIPGRDFA
;
A
#
# COMPACT_ATOMS: atom_id res chain seq x y z
N MET A 1 37.67 -32.51 5.02
CA MET A 1 36.20 -32.71 5.11
C MET A 1 35.48 -31.56 5.84
N ARG A 2 35.97 -31.07 6.98
CA ARG A 2 35.37 -29.93 7.72
C ARG A 2 35.35 -28.60 6.93
N LEU A 3 36.43 -28.29 6.21
CA LEU A 3 36.51 -27.06 5.40
C LEU A 3 35.52 -27.06 4.21
N PHE A 4 35.36 -28.21 3.56
CA PHE A 4 34.41 -28.39 2.46
C PHE A 4 32.95 -28.25 2.95
N LEU A 5 32.65 -28.73 4.16
CA LEU A 5 31.34 -28.60 4.78
C LEU A 5 31.01 -27.12 5.10
N CYS A 6 31.98 -26.34 5.57
CA CYS A 6 31.80 -24.89 5.80
C CYS A 6 31.59 -24.12 4.51
N MET A 7 32.30 -24.47 3.43
CA MET A 7 32.13 -23.84 2.11
C MET A 7 30.76 -24.16 1.50
N LEU A 8 30.26 -25.39 1.70
CA LEU A 8 28.92 -25.80 1.26
C LEU A 8 27.79 -25.11 2.04
N LEU A 9 27.99 -24.88 3.34
CA LEU A 9 27.07 -24.12 4.19
C LEU A 9 26.98 -22.63 3.81
N PHE A 10 28.08 -22.03 3.34
CA PHE A 10 28.09 -20.63 2.91
C PHE A 10 27.39 -20.41 1.57
N VAL A 11 27.44 -21.39 0.66
CA VAL A 11 26.73 -21.37 -0.63
C VAL A 11 25.22 -21.62 -0.47
N ALA A 12 24.81 -22.32 0.59
CA ALA A 12 23.40 -22.60 0.88
C ALA A 12 22.64 -21.41 1.51
N ALA A 13 23.34 -20.33 1.90
CA ALA A 13 22.73 -19.09 2.35
C ALA A 13 22.24 -18.27 1.13
N ALA A 14 21.19 -18.75 0.46
CA ALA A 14 20.47 -17.91 -0.49
C ALA A 14 19.90 -16.70 0.27
N PRO A 15 20.02 -15.46 -0.26
CA PRO A 15 19.36 -14.33 0.36
C PRO A 15 17.86 -14.63 0.38
N LEU A 16 17.29 -14.67 1.59
CA LEU A 16 15.85 -14.60 1.75
C LEU A 16 15.43 -13.27 1.12
N VAL A 17 14.57 -13.32 0.08
CA VAL A 17 14.06 -12.11 -0.58
C VAL A 17 13.24 -11.35 0.46
N ALA A 18 13.90 -10.44 1.16
CA ALA A 18 13.28 -9.52 2.07
C ALA A 18 12.64 -8.41 1.25
N MET A 19 11.50 -7.91 1.73
CA MET A 19 10.87 -6.72 1.16
C MET A 19 11.88 -5.56 1.13
N ASP A 20 12.09 -4.98 -0.04
CA ASP A 20 12.97 -3.83 -0.23
C ASP A 20 12.20 -2.62 -0.81
N ALA A 21 12.92 -1.52 -1.07
CA ALA A 21 12.32 -0.27 -1.55
C ALA A 21 11.60 -0.40 -2.90
N SER A 22 12.01 -1.35 -3.76
CA SER A 22 11.31 -1.67 -5.00
C SER A 22 10.01 -2.44 -4.78
N ASN A 23 9.58 -2.70 -3.54
CA ASN A 23 8.30 -3.33 -3.26
C ASN A 23 7.28 -2.36 -2.63
N VAL A 24 7.60 -1.07 -2.56
CA VAL A 24 6.80 -0.07 -1.85
C VAL A 24 6.19 0.91 -2.85
N LEU A 25 4.86 1.00 -2.84
CA LEU A 25 4.12 2.07 -3.49
C LEU A 25 3.81 3.19 -2.49
N ILE A 26 4.17 4.42 -2.81
CA ILE A 26 3.77 5.62 -2.05
C ILE A 26 2.52 6.21 -2.68
N VAL A 27 1.52 6.54 -1.88
CA VAL A 27 0.29 7.19 -2.34
C VAL A 27 0.20 8.59 -1.76
N ALA A 28 0.20 9.59 -2.63
CA ALA A 28 0.11 11.00 -2.27
C ALA A 28 -1.21 11.60 -2.74
N ASN A 29 -1.84 12.43 -1.91
CA ASN A 29 -3.04 13.16 -2.31
C ASN A 29 -2.68 14.56 -2.82
N GLU A 30 -2.81 14.81 -4.11
CA GLU A 30 -2.45 16.10 -4.72
C GLU A 30 -3.34 17.26 -4.27
N LYS A 31 -4.54 16.97 -3.73
CA LYS A 31 -5.44 17.98 -3.16
C LYS A 31 -5.06 18.38 -1.74
N ALA A 32 -4.17 17.64 -1.08
CA ALA A 32 -3.71 17.95 0.26
C ALA A 32 -2.37 18.69 0.23
N GLU A 33 -2.32 19.87 0.85
CA GLU A 33 -1.13 20.71 0.91
C GLU A 33 0.08 19.97 1.50
N GLY A 34 1.21 20.03 0.78
CA GLY A 34 2.46 19.39 1.18
C GLY A 34 2.51 17.86 1.04
N SER A 35 1.41 17.19 0.64
CA SER A 35 1.35 15.72 0.53
C SER A 35 2.37 15.15 -0.46
N VAL A 36 2.47 15.77 -1.65
CA VAL A 36 3.39 15.36 -2.73
C VAL A 36 4.84 15.59 -2.34
N GLU A 37 5.16 16.74 -1.72
CA GLU A 37 6.51 17.05 -1.27
C GLU A 37 7.00 16.05 -0.20
N ILE A 38 6.13 15.70 0.76
CA ILE A 38 6.41 14.66 1.75
C ILE A 38 6.65 13.30 1.09
N ALA A 39 5.85 12.95 0.08
CA ALA A 39 6.00 11.70 -0.66
C ALA A 39 7.33 11.62 -1.40
N GLU A 40 7.69 12.68 -2.13
CA GLU A 40 8.95 12.78 -2.88
C GLU A 40 10.17 12.76 -1.93
N TYR A 41 10.07 13.46 -0.80
CA TYR A 41 11.09 13.42 0.25
C TYR A 41 11.25 12.00 0.83
N TYR A 42 10.15 11.34 1.19
CA TYR A 42 10.16 9.98 1.74
C TYR A 42 10.74 8.97 0.75
N ALA A 43 10.35 9.06 -0.52
CA ALA A 43 10.86 8.19 -1.59
C ALA A 43 12.39 8.29 -1.68
N LYS A 44 12.90 9.52 -1.75
CA LYS A 44 14.35 9.79 -1.80
C LYS A 44 15.08 9.26 -0.57
N MET A 45 14.55 9.48 0.62
CA MET A 45 15.18 9.04 1.87
C MET A 45 15.20 7.52 2.05
N ARG A 46 14.25 6.80 1.42
CA ARG A 46 14.14 5.34 1.50
C ARG A 46 14.67 4.60 0.28
N GLY A 47 15.16 5.31 -0.73
CA GLY A 47 15.61 4.71 -1.98
C GLY A 47 14.48 4.07 -2.79
N ILE A 48 13.25 4.54 -2.62
CA ILE A 48 12.09 4.06 -3.37
C ILE A 48 12.13 4.69 -4.77
N PRO A 49 12.08 3.88 -5.84
CA PRO A 49 11.94 4.36 -7.22
C PRO A 49 10.86 5.43 -7.37
N SER A 50 11.16 6.51 -8.09
CA SER A 50 10.28 7.68 -8.24
C SER A 50 9.00 7.40 -9.03
N ASP A 51 9.01 6.35 -9.84
CA ASP A 51 7.85 5.80 -10.56
C ASP A 51 6.88 5.05 -9.63
N GLN A 52 7.29 4.69 -8.41
CA GLN A 52 6.45 4.14 -7.34
C GLN A 52 5.82 5.20 -6.44
N LEU A 53 5.55 6.38 -7.00
CA LEU A 53 4.78 7.44 -6.37
C LEU A 53 3.49 7.67 -7.15
N LEU A 54 2.39 7.18 -6.61
CA LEU A 54 1.05 7.37 -7.17
C LEU A 54 0.42 8.63 -6.57
N LYS A 55 0.11 9.61 -7.44
CA LYS A 55 -0.64 10.81 -7.08
C LYS A 55 -2.12 10.57 -7.33
N ILE A 56 -2.94 10.72 -6.28
CA ILE A 56 -4.39 10.61 -6.33
C ILE A 56 -5.06 11.95 -6.06
N SER A 57 -6.30 12.11 -6.51
CA SER A 57 -7.08 13.36 -6.41
C SER A 57 -8.26 13.21 -5.45
N ALA A 58 -8.03 12.75 -4.22
CA ALA A 58 -9.07 12.50 -3.23
C ALA A 58 -9.38 13.72 -2.35
N SER A 59 -10.54 13.71 -1.66
CA SER A 59 -10.84 14.70 -0.61
C SER A 59 -9.71 14.74 0.44
N ASP A 60 -9.45 15.91 1.03
CA ASP A 60 -8.49 16.10 2.13
C ASP A 60 -9.10 15.83 3.52
N LYS A 61 -10.40 15.53 3.56
CA LYS A 61 -11.12 15.13 4.78
C LYS A 61 -10.76 13.70 5.17
N GLU A 62 -10.68 13.44 6.46
CA GLU A 62 -10.42 12.08 6.98
C GLU A 62 -11.49 11.07 6.58
N GLU A 63 -12.74 11.52 6.48
CA GLU A 63 -13.90 10.68 6.19
C GLU A 63 -14.54 11.04 4.85
N ILE A 64 -14.66 10.04 3.98
CA ILE A 64 -15.23 10.16 2.62
C ILE A 64 -16.33 9.14 2.38
N THR A 65 -17.15 9.35 1.36
CA THR A 65 -18.17 8.37 0.95
C THR A 65 -17.55 7.13 0.30
N ARG A 66 -18.33 6.04 0.21
CA ARG A 66 -17.90 4.82 -0.48
C ARG A 66 -17.59 5.05 -1.97
N ASP A 67 -18.37 5.90 -2.63
CA ASP A 67 -18.18 6.23 -4.04
C ASP A 67 -16.88 7.02 -4.27
N GLU A 68 -16.59 8.02 -3.42
CA GLU A 68 -15.33 8.75 -3.45
C GLU A 68 -14.14 7.82 -3.20
N TYR A 69 -14.24 6.89 -2.23
CA TYR A 69 -13.20 5.89 -1.99
C TYR A 69 -12.96 5.01 -3.21
N ASN A 70 -14.03 4.47 -3.80
CA ASN A 70 -13.93 3.58 -4.95
C ASN A 70 -13.26 4.28 -6.14
N LYS A 71 -13.76 5.48 -6.47
CA LYS A 71 -13.32 6.23 -7.65
C LYS A 71 -11.93 6.84 -7.48
N ASP A 72 -11.69 7.51 -6.35
CA ASP A 72 -10.52 8.40 -6.20
C ASP A 72 -9.33 7.70 -5.51
N ILE A 73 -9.55 6.53 -4.87
CA ILE A 73 -8.51 5.78 -4.14
C ILE A 73 -8.37 4.35 -4.66
N LEU A 74 -9.44 3.55 -4.62
CA LEU A 74 -9.39 2.12 -4.92
C LEU A 74 -9.02 1.84 -6.38
N GLU A 75 -9.75 2.43 -7.33
CA GLU A 75 -9.51 2.23 -8.76
C GLU A 75 -8.08 2.63 -9.21
N PRO A 76 -7.54 3.82 -8.85
CA PRO A 76 -6.17 4.17 -9.23
C PRO A 76 -5.11 3.25 -8.60
N ILE A 77 -5.27 2.87 -7.33
CA ILE A 77 -4.34 1.94 -6.67
C ILE A 77 -4.42 0.56 -7.32
N LYS A 78 -5.63 0.06 -7.56
CA LYS A 78 -5.85 -1.24 -8.21
C LYS A 78 -5.22 -1.29 -9.59
N LYS A 79 -5.42 -0.24 -10.40
CA LYS A 79 -4.77 -0.14 -11.71
C LYS A 79 -3.26 -0.20 -11.59
N TYR A 80 -2.68 0.58 -10.67
CA TYR A 80 -1.23 0.61 -10.47
C TYR A 80 -0.68 -0.77 -10.09
N VAL A 81 -1.27 -1.44 -9.09
CA VAL A 81 -0.80 -2.74 -8.59
C VAL A 81 -1.00 -3.86 -9.62
N LEU A 82 -2.02 -3.78 -10.48
CA LEU A 82 -2.19 -4.74 -11.58
C LEU A 82 -1.12 -4.59 -12.67
N GLU A 83 -0.57 -3.39 -12.84
CA GLU A 83 0.51 -3.11 -13.80
C GLU A 83 1.91 -3.40 -13.21
N HIS A 84 2.03 -3.57 -11.88
CA HIS A 84 3.30 -3.73 -11.15
C HIS A 84 3.22 -4.90 -10.16
N ASP A 85 3.75 -6.05 -10.56
CA ASP A 85 3.72 -7.29 -9.76
C ASP A 85 4.69 -7.30 -8.56
N ASN A 86 5.59 -6.32 -8.49
CA ASN A 86 6.58 -6.15 -7.45
C ASN A 86 6.06 -5.44 -6.20
N ILE A 87 4.87 -4.82 -6.22
CA ILE A 87 4.36 -4.04 -5.08
C ILE A 87 3.81 -4.95 -3.98
N LEU A 88 4.40 -4.86 -2.77
CA LEU A 88 4.02 -5.64 -1.59
C LEU A 88 3.50 -4.78 -0.44
N ALA A 89 3.82 -3.48 -0.43
CA ALA A 89 3.40 -2.55 0.61
C ALA A 89 2.96 -1.20 0.02
N ILE A 90 1.96 -0.59 0.66
CA ILE A 90 1.45 0.73 0.30
C ILE A 90 1.66 1.69 1.48
N VAL A 91 2.25 2.85 1.20
CA VAL A 91 2.50 3.92 2.18
C VAL A 91 1.66 5.13 1.80
N PRO A 92 0.48 5.34 2.42
CA PRO A 92 -0.27 6.56 2.25
C PRO A 92 0.44 7.72 2.96
N THR A 93 0.53 8.88 2.30
CA THR A 93 1.08 10.09 2.91
C THR A 93 -0.02 10.98 3.50
N ARG A 94 0.39 12.14 4.03
CA ARG A 94 -0.52 13.13 4.62
C ARG A 94 -1.67 13.46 3.66
N GLY A 95 -2.88 13.51 4.19
CA GLY A 95 -4.06 13.96 3.45
C GLY A 95 -4.72 12.88 2.59
N VAL A 96 -4.24 11.64 2.61
CA VAL A 96 -5.00 10.49 2.12
C VAL A 96 -6.09 10.14 3.14
N PRO A 97 -7.39 10.07 2.76
CA PRO A 97 -8.48 9.72 3.66
C PRO A 97 -8.28 8.38 4.37
N LEU A 98 -8.73 8.29 5.62
CA LEU A 98 -8.54 7.10 6.48
C LEU A 98 -9.85 6.37 6.80
N LYS A 99 -11.00 7.01 6.57
CA LYS A 99 -12.32 6.48 6.91
C LYS A 99 -13.27 6.57 5.73
N VAL A 100 -14.04 5.51 5.55
CA VAL A 100 -15.19 5.49 4.65
C VAL A 100 -16.45 5.59 5.51
N LYS A 101 -17.34 6.52 5.18
CA LYS A 101 -18.63 6.66 5.85
C LYS A 101 -19.34 5.32 5.88
N GLU A 102 -19.86 4.97 7.04
CA GLU A 102 -20.76 3.83 7.16
C GLU A 102 -21.98 4.09 6.29
N THR A 103 -22.28 3.16 5.39
CA THR A 103 -23.59 3.11 4.73
C THR A 103 -24.50 2.31 5.64
N ASP A 104 -25.75 2.73 5.79
CA ASP A 104 -26.77 1.87 6.39
C ASP A 104 -26.78 0.55 5.60
N ARG A 105 -26.76 -0.58 6.32
CA ARG A 105 -26.55 -1.96 5.84
C ARG A 105 -27.67 -2.51 4.94
N SER A 106 -28.23 -1.73 4.02
CA SER A 106 -29.19 -2.23 3.02
C SER A 106 -28.53 -2.69 1.72
N ASP A 107 -27.32 -2.20 1.42
CA ASP A 107 -26.72 -2.35 0.08
C ASP A 107 -25.60 -3.41 0.03
N ASP A 108 -25.22 -3.96 1.19
CA ASP A 108 -24.17 -4.98 1.35
C ASP A 108 -24.63 -6.41 1.02
N ALA A 109 -25.88 -6.61 0.61
CA ALA A 109 -26.45 -7.94 0.32
C ALA A 109 -25.74 -8.68 -0.84
N ASP A 110 -24.98 -7.96 -1.67
CA ASP A 110 -24.29 -8.53 -2.84
C ASP A 110 -22.79 -8.80 -2.63
N ILE A 111 -22.21 -8.47 -1.46
CA ILE A 111 -20.85 -8.94 -1.12
C ILE A 111 -20.96 -10.29 -0.40
N LYS A 112 -21.03 -11.38 -1.19
CA LYS A 112 -20.74 -12.74 -0.71
C LYS A 112 -19.24 -12.86 -0.39
N GLY A 113 -18.86 -12.35 0.77
CA GLY A 113 -17.47 -12.27 1.22
C GLY A 113 -17.33 -11.91 2.69
N GLY A 114 -18.02 -12.65 3.56
CA GLY A 114 -17.58 -12.98 4.92
C GLY A 114 -17.17 -11.84 5.86
N PHE A 115 -18.14 -11.26 6.57
CA PHE A 115 -17.91 -10.82 7.94
C PHE A 115 -17.76 -12.07 8.82
N ILE A 116 -16.58 -12.28 9.42
CA ILE A 116 -16.40 -13.27 10.49
C ILE A 116 -16.43 -12.50 11.82
N PRO A 117 -17.55 -12.52 12.57
CA PRO A 117 -17.58 -11.97 13.92
C PRO A 117 -16.68 -12.80 14.83
N GLY A 118 -15.78 -12.15 15.59
CA GLY A 118 -14.92 -12.80 16.59
C GLY A 118 -13.40 -12.73 16.33
N ARG A 119 -12.92 -11.93 15.37
CA ARG A 119 -11.51 -11.52 15.37
C ARG A 119 -11.32 -10.33 16.32
N ASP A 120 -11.40 -10.64 17.60
CA ASP A 120 -10.87 -9.77 18.64
C ASP A 120 -9.35 -9.74 18.45
N PHE A 121 -8.79 -8.54 18.27
CA PHE A 121 -7.35 -8.35 18.26
C PHE A 121 -6.85 -8.51 19.70
N ALA A 122 -6.41 -9.72 20.02
CA ALA A 122 -5.50 -10.01 21.12
C ALA A 122 -4.06 -10.02 20.60
#